data_AF-A0A3M2Z7X9-F1
#
_entry.id   AF-A0A3M2Z7X9-F1
#
_cell.length_a   1.000
_cell.length_b   1.000
_cell.length_c   1.000
_cell.angle_alpha   90.00
_cell.angle_beta   90.00
_cell.angle_gamma   90.00
#
_symmetry.space_group_name_H-M   'P 1'
#
loop_
_entity.id
_entity.type
_entity.pdbx_description
1 polymer ?
#
loop_
_entity_poly.entity_id
_entity_poly.type
_entity_poly.pdbx_seq_one_letter_code
_entity_poly.pdbx_strand_id
1 'polypeptide(L)' 'AAAPGLHDEVLRVIQATAANYSSMYQDVLHRRRTEISYLLGYACAAAARHRSPAPYLQQLQTRLTAHLASKGLRTD' A
#
# COMPACT_ATOMS: atom_id res chain seq x y z
N ALA A 1 6.83 -8.73 -19.67
CA ALA A 1 8.03 -8.53 -18.83
C ALA A 1 7.59 -7.87 -17.52
N ALA A 2 8.27 -8.15 -16.39
CA ALA A 2 8.11 -7.35 -15.18
C ALA A 2 8.42 -5.87 -15.49
N ALA A 3 7.75 -4.92 -14.83
CA ALA A 3 7.86 -3.48 -15.12
C ALA A 3 9.32 -3.00 -15.03
N PRO A 4 10.01 -2.75 -16.17
CA PRO A 4 11.42 -2.38 -16.16
C PRO A 4 11.62 -1.03 -15.46
N GLY A 5 12.65 -0.91 -14.63
CA GLY A 5 12.97 0.32 -13.90
C GLY A 5 12.06 0.63 -12.70
N LEU A 6 11.08 -0.22 -12.37
CA LEU A 6 10.16 0.02 -11.25
C LEU A 6 10.90 0.19 -9.90
N HIS A 7 11.94 -0.61 -9.67
CA HIS A 7 12.71 -0.54 -8.43
C HIS A 7 13.43 0.82 -8.30
N ASP A 8 14.10 1.25 -9.36
CA ASP A 8 14.82 2.52 -9.39
C ASP A 8 13.85 3.69 -9.25
N GLU A 9 12.68 3.60 -9.86
CA GLU A 9 11.63 4.61 -9.73
C GLU A 9 11.11 4.73 -8.30
N VAL A 10 10.90 3.60 -7.60
CA VAL A 10 10.53 3.61 -6.18
C VAL A 10 11.62 4.29 -5.33
N LEU A 11 12.90 3.96 -5.55
CA LEU A 11 14.01 4.58 -4.82
C LEU A 11 14.13 6.07 -5.11
N ARG A 12 13.96 6.48 -6.37
CA ARG A 12 13.98 7.88 -6.80
C ARG A 12 12.89 8.68 -6.10
N VAL A 13 11.67 8.15 -6.04
CA VAL A 13 10.55 8.82 -5.35
C VAL A 13 10.82 8.93 -3.85
N ILE A 14 11.32 7.85 -3.20
CA ILE A 14 11.69 7.87 -1.79
C ILE A 14 12.68 9.01 -1.50
N GLN A 15 13.74 9.14 -2.32
CA GLN A 15 14.73 10.21 -2.16
C GLN A 15 14.13 11.60 -2.41
N ALA A 16 13.36 11.75 -3.48
CA ALA A 16 12.77 13.03 -3.88
C ALA A 16 11.73 13.54 -2.86
N THR A 17 11.07 12.65 -2.12
CA THR A 17 10.06 13.01 -1.13
C THR A 17 10.51 12.74 0.32
N ALA A 18 11.81 12.65 0.58
CA ALA A 18 12.34 12.23 1.89
C ALA A 18 11.89 13.14 3.07
N ALA A 19 11.60 14.41 2.81
CA ALA A 19 11.10 15.36 3.81
C ALA A 19 9.56 15.38 3.94
N ASN A 20 8.84 14.55 3.17
CA ASN A 20 7.39 14.58 3.10
C ASN A 20 6.75 13.39 3.84
N TYR A 21 5.51 13.59 4.28
CA TYR A 21 4.63 12.51 4.71
C TYR A 21 3.75 12.04 3.54
N SER A 22 3.61 10.71 3.39
CA SER A 22 2.71 10.13 2.37
C SER A 22 1.25 10.50 2.64
N SER A 23 0.43 10.51 1.58
CA SER A 23 -1.01 10.79 1.71
C SER A 23 -1.69 9.86 2.72
N MET A 24 -1.42 8.55 2.62
CA MET A 24 -1.97 7.56 3.55
C MET A 24 -1.52 7.80 5.00
N TYR A 25 -0.29 8.27 5.24
CA TYR A 25 0.14 8.66 6.58
C TYR A 25 -0.72 9.82 7.11
N GLN A 26 -0.95 10.84 6.27
CA GLN A 26 -1.76 12.00 6.64
C GLN A 26 -3.21 11.59 6.92
N ASP A 27 -3.79 10.68 6.14
CA ASP A 27 -5.13 10.14 6.39
C ASP A 27 -5.19 9.44 7.76
N VAL A 28 -4.21 8.61 8.09
CA VAL A 28 -4.15 7.94 9.40
C VAL A 28 -4.00 8.97 10.54
N LEU A 29 -3.10 9.94 10.38
CA LEU A 29 -2.86 10.99 11.37
C LEU A 29 -4.13 11.81 11.64
N HIS A 30 -4.86 12.16 10.57
CA HIS A 30 -6.09 12.96 10.64
C HIS A 30 -7.37 12.12 10.80
N ARG A 31 -7.25 10.81 11.07
CA ARG A 31 -8.37 9.87 11.22
C ARG A 31 -9.37 9.88 10.05
N ARG A 32 -8.87 10.05 8.83
CA ARG A 32 -9.65 9.94 7.59
C ARG A 32 -9.61 8.51 7.07
N ARG A 33 -10.56 8.18 6.21
CA ARG A 33 -10.52 6.92 5.45
C ARG A 33 -9.30 6.94 4.52
N THR A 34 -8.57 5.83 4.48
CA THR A 34 -7.46 5.62 3.53
C THR A 34 -7.98 4.94 2.25
N GLU A 35 -7.18 5.00 1.18
CA GLU A 35 -7.47 4.31 -0.08
C GLU A 35 -6.89 2.88 -0.15
N ILE A 36 -6.65 2.23 1.00
CA ILE A 36 -5.96 0.92 1.09
C ILE A 36 -6.55 -0.15 0.15
N SER A 37 -7.88 -0.24 0.04
CA SER A 37 -8.56 -1.23 -0.81
C SER A 37 -8.35 -0.99 -2.29
N TYR A 38 -8.30 0.28 -2.71
CA TYR A 38 -8.11 0.65 -4.11
C TYR A 38 -6.64 0.53 -4.55
N LEU A 39 -5.70 0.65 -3.61
CA LEU A 39 -4.27 0.56 -3.90
C LEU A 39 -3.73 -0.86 -3.68
N LEU A 40 -3.47 -1.23 -2.43
CA LEU A 40 -2.84 -2.51 -2.09
C LEU A 40 -3.85 -3.67 -2.17
N GLY A 41 -5.10 -3.44 -1.82
CA GLY A 41 -6.17 -4.43 -1.97
C GLY A 41 -6.38 -4.85 -3.42
N TYR A 42 -6.43 -3.87 -4.33
CA TYR A 42 -6.49 -4.12 -5.77
C TYR A 42 -5.28 -4.91 -6.27
N ALA A 43 -4.06 -4.54 -5.87
CA ALA A 43 -2.85 -5.26 -6.29
C ALA A 43 -2.87 -6.73 -5.85
N CYS A 44 -3.26 -7.01 -4.60
CA CYS A 44 -3.44 -8.38 -4.10
C CYS A 44 -4.51 -9.15 -4.88
N ALA A 45 -5.66 -8.52 -5.17
CA ALA A 45 -6.74 -9.13 -5.93
C ALA A 45 -6.34 -9.42 -7.39
N ALA A 46 -5.61 -8.50 -8.02
CA ALA A 46 -5.06 -8.68 -9.35
C ALA A 46 -4.07 -9.85 -9.40
N ALA A 47 -3.15 -9.93 -8.44
CA ALA A 47 -2.19 -11.03 -8.32
C ALA A 47 -2.90 -12.39 -8.22
N ALA A 48 -3.93 -12.49 -7.37
CA ALA A 48 -4.76 -13.68 -7.25
C ALA A 48 -5.47 -14.05 -8.57
N ARG A 49 -6.09 -13.06 -9.24
CA ARG A 49 -6.79 -13.27 -10.53
C ARG A 49 -5.86 -13.80 -11.62
N HIS A 50 -4.63 -13.31 -11.66
CA HIS A 50 -3.61 -13.74 -12.63
C HIS A 50 -2.85 -14.99 -12.19
N ARG A 51 -3.23 -15.63 -11.07
CA ARG A 51 -2.53 -16.80 -10.50
C ARG A 51 -1.04 -16.54 -10.29
N SER A 52 -0.70 -15.31 -9.89
CA SER A 52 0.65 -14.88 -9.58
C SER A 52 0.76 -14.69 -8.07
N PRO A 53 1.39 -15.64 -7.33
CA PRO A 53 1.51 -15.52 -5.89
C PRO A 53 2.27 -14.24 -5.50
N ALA A 54 1.66 -13.41 -4.65
CA ALA A 54 2.28 -12.21 -4.11
C ALA A 54 2.26 -12.23 -2.57
N PRO A 55 2.91 -13.22 -1.93
CA PRO A 55 2.81 -13.45 -0.48
C PRO A 55 3.27 -12.23 0.34
N TYR A 56 4.28 -11.51 -0.12
CA TYR A 56 4.76 -10.31 0.59
C TYR A 56 3.76 -9.14 0.52
N LEU A 57 3.07 -8.96 -0.61
CA LEU A 57 2.02 -7.94 -0.71
C LEU A 57 0.81 -8.28 0.16
N GLN A 58 0.43 -9.57 0.17
CA GLN A 58 -0.66 -10.07 1.02
C GLN A 58 -0.34 -9.89 2.50
N GLN A 59 0.88 -10.23 2.93
CA GLN A 59 1.32 -10.03 4.31
C GLN A 59 1.33 -8.55 4.69
N LEU A 60 1.79 -7.67 3.79
CA LEU A 60 1.77 -6.23 4.01
C LEU A 60 0.33 -5.71 4.16
N GLN A 61 -0.58 -6.16 3.29
CA GLN A 61 -2.00 -5.81 3.36
C GLN A 61 -2.60 -6.22 4.71
N THR A 62 -2.41 -7.48 5.13
CA THR A 62 -2.92 -7.99 6.41
C THR A 62 -2.45 -7.14 7.58
N ARG A 63 -1.14 -6.84 7.65
CA ARG A 63 -0.55 -6.04 8.74
C ARG A 63 -1.08 -4.61 8.73
N LEU A 64 -1.20 -4.00 7.55
CA LEU A 64 -1.69 -2.63 7.43
C LEU A 64 -3.18 -2.53 7.77
N THR A 65 -4.01 -3.45 7.29
CA THR A 65 -5.43 -3.54 7.65
C THR A 65 -5.62 -3.71 9.16
N ALA A 66 -4.83 -4.59 9.81
CA ALA A 66 -4.87 -4.74 11.26
C ALA A 66 -4.45 -3.45 11.99
N HIS A 67 -3.46 -2.73 11.48
CA HIS A 67 -3.02 -1.45 12.04
C HIS A 67 -4.08 -0.35 11.92
N LEU A 68 -4.78 -0.27 10.78
CA LEU A 68 -5.88 0.67 10.58
C LEU A 68 -7.07 0.35 11.51
N ALA A 69 -7.43 -0.94 11.61
CA ALA A 69 -8.49 -1.40 12.49
C ALA A 69 -8.22 -1.10 13.97
N SER A 70 -6.97 -1.29 14.44
CA SER A 70 -6.60 -0.97 15.83
C SER A 70 -6.66 0.53 16.15
N LYS A 71 -6.67 1.38 15.13
CA LYS A 71 -6.88 2.83 15.23
C LYS A 71 -8.34 3.26 15.03
N GLY A 72 -9.26 2.30 14.83
CA GLY A 72 -10.68 2.57 14.56
C GLY A 72 -10.96 3.10 13.15
N LEU A 73 -10.03 2.90 12.21
CA LEU A 73 -10.18 3.36 10.82
C LEU A 73 -10.77 2.25 9.93
N ARG A 74 -11.47 2.68 8.88
CA ARG A 74 -12.01 1.79 7.85
C ARG A 74 -10.87 1.08 7.09
N THR A 75 -11.12 -0.18 6.75
CA THR A 75 -10.17 -1.10 6.10
C THR A 75 -10.68 -1.63 4.76
N ASP A 76 -11.87 -1.17 4.37
CA ASP A 76 -12.58 -1.49 3.14
C ASP A 76 -12.49 -0.35 2.12
#